data_AF-A0A7S1E4B4-F1
#
_entry.id   AF-A0A7S1E4B4-F1
#
_cell.length_a   1.000
_cell.length_b   1.000
_cell.length_c   1.000
_cell.angle_alpha   90.00
_cell.angle_beta   90.00
_cell.angle_gamma   90.00
#
_symmetry.space_group_name_H-M   'P 1'
#
loop_
_entity.id
_entity.type
_entity.pdbx_description
1 polymer ?
#
loop_
_entity_poly.entity_id
_entity_poly.type
_entity_poly.pdbx_seq_one_letter_code
_entity_poly.pdbx_strand_id
1 'polypeptide(L)'
;KKKPRVYPSLEKAAETRQETAKRAPGNQYLSIEAAHELVLRATEKNIDGGGIRFKHDPRLLWPSIIYTTDAQLDAFQQSIQCPTALFLAKDGWPFDQKRLDSTKQRLQPKEFRVLPGSHHFHADPDTADA
;
A
#
# COMPACT_ATOMS: atom_id res chain seq x y z
N LYS A 1 23.28 13.32 1.56
CA LYS A 1 22.26 12.26 1.37
C LYS A 1 22.19 11.43 2.64
N LYS A 2 20.99 11.21 3.22
CA LYS A 2 20.82 10.34 4.41
C LYS A 2 21.20 8.91 4.01
N LYS A 3 22.10 8.26 4.77
CA LYS A 3 22.44 6.86 4.51
C LYS A 3 21.19 5.99 4.67
N PRO A 4 20.99 4.97 3.82
CA PRO A 4 19.90 4.01 4.00
C PRO A 4 19.95 3.39 5.40
N ARG A 5 18.80 3.24 6.04
CA ARG A 5 18.72 2.60 7.36
C ARG A 5 19.08 1.12 7.23
N VAL A 6 19.98 0.65 8.10
CA VAL A 6 20.31 -0.76 8.27
C VAL A 6 19.63 -1.26 9.54
N TYR A 7 18.96 -2.40 9.44
CA TYR A 7 18.27 -3.08 10.53
C TYR A 7 19.12 -4.26 11.01
N PRO A 8 19.05 -4.61 12.30
CA PRO A 8 19.87 -5.69 12.86
C PRO A 8 19.41 -7.09 12.44
N SER A 9 18.13 -7.24 12.07
CA SER A 9 17.56 -8.52 11.64
C SER A 9 16.32 -8.32 10.77
N LEU A 10 15.83 -9.41 10.17
CA LEU A 10 14.65 -9.38 9.30
C LEU A 10 13.40 -9.12 10.14
N GLU A 11 13.33 -9.73 11.32
CA GLU A 11 12.28 -9.57 12.31
C GLU A 11 12.18 -8.10 12.73
N LYS A 12 13.32 -7.46 13.03
CA LYS A 12 13.29 -6.05 13.43
C LYS A 12 12.85 -5.12 12.31
N ALA A 13 13.18 -5.46 11.07
CA ALA A 13 12.70 -4.73 9.90
C ALA A 13 11.18 -4.96 9.69
N ALA A 14 10.67 -6.17 9.89
CA ALA A 14 9.25 -6.50 9.82
C ALA A 14 8.43 -5.80 10.91
N GLU A 15 8.88 -5.83 12.18
CA GLU A 15 8.27 -5.06 13.27
C GLU A 15 8.21 -3.57 12.93
N THR A 16 9.31 -3.00 12.43
CA THR A 16 9.33 -1.59 12.01
C THR A 16 8.32 -1.33 10.90
N ARG A 17 8.12 -2.28 9.98
CA ARG A 17 7.13 -2.16 8.91
C ARG A 17 5.70 -2.18 9.47
N GLN A 18 5.38 -3.06 10.41
CA GLN A 18 4.09 -3.04 11.12
C GLN A 18 3.85 -1.70 11.82
N GLU A 19 4.84 -1.21 12.57
CA GLU A 19 4.74 0.07 13.28
C GLU A 19 4.55 1.26 12.33
N THR A 20 5.12 1.17 11.13
CA THR A 20 4.92 2.20 10.09
C THR A 20 3.49 2.14 9.52
N ALA A 21 2.91 0.95 9.37
CA ALA A 21 1.52 0.82 8.91
C ALA A 21 0.54 1.48 9.89
N LYS A 22 0.74 1.31 11.21
CA LYS A 22 -0.05 1.95 12.28
C LYS A 22 -0.01 3.48 12.28
N ARG A 23 1.01 4.08 11.65
CA ARG A 23 1.17 5.55 11.55
C ARG A 23 0.52 6.12 10.29
N ALA A 24 0.06 5.27 9.37
CA ALA A 24 -0.67 5.72 8.20
C ALA A 24 -2.06 6.23 8.60
N PRO A 25 -2.66 7.17 7.84
CA PRO A 25 -4.01 7.66 8.13
C PRO A 25 -5.07 6.55 8.20
N GLY A 26 -6.05 6.71 9.09
CA GLY A 26 -7.06 5.69 9.35
C GLY A 26 -6.61 4.67 10.39
N ASN A 27 -7.33 3.55 10.49
CA ASN A 27 -7.04 2.49 11.47
C ASN A 27 -6.17 1.39 10.85
N GLN A 28 -5.16 1.78 10.09
CA GLN A 28 -4.37 0.83 9.32
C GLN A 28 -3.45 -0.01 10.22
N TYR A 29 -3.41 -1.30 9.94
CA TYR A 29 -2.48 -2.26 10.51
C TYR A 29 -1.91 -3.19 9.43
N LEU A 30 -0.99 -4.05 9.84
CA LEU A 30 -0.39 -5.10 9.03
C LEU A 30 -0.01 -6.23 9.98
N SER A 31 -0.37 -7.48 9.67
CA SER A 31 0.05 -8.66 10.44
C SER A 31 1.57 -8.84 10.41
N ILE A 32 2.12 -9.58 11.37
CA ILE A 32 3.58 -9.78 11.43
C ILE A 32 4.03 -10.71 10.31
N GLU A 33 3.17 -11.67 9.96
CA GLU A 33 3.32 -12.63 8.87
C GLU A 33 3.40 -11.89 7.53
N ALA A 34 2.41 -11.02 7.22
CA ALA A 34 2.43 -10.22 6.00
C ALA A 34 3.60 -9.24 5.98
N ALA A 35 3.93 -8.60 7.12
CA ALA A 35 5.11 -7.75 7.22
C ALA A 35 6.39 -8.52 6.94
N HIS A 36 6.54 -9.73 7.49
CA HIS A 36 7.70 -10.58 7.29
C HIS A 36 7.89 -10.93 5.82
N GLU A 37 6.85 -11.40 5.14
CA GLU A 37 6.91 -11.74 3.71
C GLU A 37 7.24 -10.53 2.83
N LEU A 38 6.64 -9.37 3.13
CA LEU A 38 6.94 -8.13 2.43
C LEU A 38 8.40 -7.71 2.61
N VAL A 39 8.92 -7.76 3.85
CA VAL A 39 10.30 -7.37 4.16
C VAL A 39 11.29 -8.38 3.58
N LEU A 40 11.01 -9.68 3.66
CA LEU A 40 11.86 -10.73 3.09
C LEU A 40 12.09 -10.51 1.61
N ARG A 41 11.02 -10.22 0.85
CA ARG A 41 11.10 -9.92 -0.58
C ARG A 41 11.83 -8.60 -0.86
N ALA A 42 11.61 -7.59 -0.03
CA ALA A 42 12.04 -6.21 -0.28
C ALA A 42 13.44 -5.87 0.25
N THR A 43 14.15 -6.79 0.92
CA THR A 43 15.44 -6.49 1.56
C THR A 43 16.63 -7.24 0.95
N GLU A 44 17.82 -6.72 1.22
CA GLU A 44 19.12 -7.36 1.05
C GLU A 44 19.68 -7.73 2.44
N LYS A 45 20.36 -8.87 2.53
CA LYS A 45 21.03 -9.35 3.76
C LYS A 45 22.54 -9.08 3.72
N ASN A 46 23.21 -9.22 4.86
CA ASN A 46 24.67 -9.12 5.02
C ASN A 46 25.26 -7.74 4.66
N ILE A 47 24.49 -6.68 4.86
CA ILE A 47 24.99 -5.31 4.71
C ILE A 47 25.88 -4.96 5.91
N ASP A 48 27.03 -4.33 5.67
CA ASP A 48 27.95 -3.84 6.70
C ASP A 48 28.32 -4.88 7.78
N GLY A 49 28.46 -6.16 7.39
CA GLY A 49 28.87 -7.24 8.30
C GLY A 49 27.74 -7.99 9.01
N GLY A 50 26.47 -7.81 8.60
CA GLY A 50 25.36 -8.65 9.09
C GLY A 50 23.97 -8.02 9.09
N GLY A 51 23.83 -6.78 8.64
CA GLY A 51 22.55 -6.06 8.67
C GLY A 51 21.63 -6.35 7.49
N ILE A 52 20.37 -5.94 7.67
CA ILE A 52 19.29 -6.01 6.68
C ILE A 52 19.00 -4.59 6.17
N ARG A 53 18.83 -4.42 4.86
CA ARG A 53 18.52 -3.13 4.25
C ARG A 53 17.43 -3.28 3.20
N PHE A 54 16.48 -2.35 3.15
CA PHE A 54 15.50 -2.31 2.06
C PHE A 54 16.16 -1.96 0.73
N LYS A 55 15.83 -2.73 -0.31
CA LYS A 55 16.10 -2.40 -1.71
C LYS A 55 15.22 -1.21 -2.08
N HIS A 56 15.77 -0.01 -2.00
CA HIS A 56 15.04 1.23 -2.23
C HIS A 56 15.87 2.21 -3.04
N ASP A 57 15.33 2.63 -4.17
CA ASP A 57 15.88 3.74 -4.94
C ASP A 57 15.42 5.07 -4.31
N PRO A 58 16.34 5.93 -3.82
CA PRO A 58 15.97 7.19 -3.16
C PRO A 58 15.23 8.17 -4.08
N ARG A 59 15.27 7.99 -5.41
CA ARG A 59 14.52 8.82 -6.37
C ARG A 59 13.01 8.58 -6.29
N LEU A 60 12.56 7.46 -5.71
CA LEU A 60 11.14 7.21 -5.47
C LEU A 60 10.52 8.16 -4.43
N LEU A 61 11.34 8.89 -3.67
CA LEU A 61 10.90 9.93 -2.75
C LEU A 61 10.83 11.32 -3.40
N TRP A 62 11.26 11.46 -4.66
CA TRP A 62 11.19 12.73 -5.36
C TRP A 62 9.74 13.04 -5.75
N PRO A 63 9.34 14.33 -5.71
CA PRO A 63 8.04 14.70 -6.23
C PRO A 63 7.94 14.38 -7.73
N SER A 64 6.73 14.10 -8.19
CA SER A 64 6.48 14.01 -9.63
C SER A 64 6.76 15.37 -10.27
N ILE A 65 7.28 15.36 -11.50
CA ILE A 65 7.45 16.60 -12.29
C ILE A 65 6.09 17.13 -12.72
N ILE A 66 5.11 16.24 -12.90
CA ILE A 66 3.73 16.57 -13.31
C ILE A 66 2.75 15.82 -12.41
N TYR A 67 1.84 16.54 -11.79
CA TYR A 67 0.72 15.97 -11.04
C TYR A 67 -0.54 16.00 -11.91
N THR A 68 -1.26 14.89 -11.92
CA THR A 68 -2.54 14.77 -12.64
C THR A 68 -3.58 15.67 -12.00
N THR A 69 -4.23 16.50 -12.81
CA THR A 69 -5.39 17.30 -12.39
C THR A 69 -6.62 16.41 -12.19
N ASP A 70 -7.62 16.89 -11.45
CA ASP A 70 -8.88 16.13 -11.28
C ASP A 70 -9.56 15.85 -12.62
N ALA A 71 -9.57 16.81 -13.55
CA ALA A 71 -10.13 16.62 -14.89
C ALA A 71 -9.41 15.51 -15.69
N GLN A 72 -8.08 15.41 -15.58
CA GLN A 72 -7.32 14.34 -16.21
C GLN A 72 -7.58 12.98 -15.54
N LEU A 73 -7.66 12.94 -14.21
CA LEU A 73 -8.01 11.72 -13.48
C LEU A 73 -9.39 11.20 -13.89
N ASP A 74 -10.35 12.11 -14.03
CA ASP A 74 -11.71 11.81 -14.45
C ASP A 74 -11.75 11.24 -15.87
N ALA A 75 -10.99 11.83 -16.80
CA ALA A 75 -10.86 11.36 -18.17
C ALA A 75 -10.26 9.94 -18.23
N PHE A 76 -9.22 9.65 -17.42
CA PHE A 76 -8.65 8.30 -17.34
C PHE A 76 -9.68 7.28 -16.86
N GLN A 77 -10.43 7.60 -15.80
CA GLN A 77 -11.46 6.70 -15.26
C GLN A 77 -12.56 6.40 -16.30
N GLN A 78 -13.01 7.42 -17.03
CA GLN A 78 -14.04 7.27 -18.06
C GLN A 78 -13.55 6.52 -19.30
N SER A 79 -12.23 6.53 -19.58
CA SER A 79 -11.65 5.82 -20.73
C SER A 79 -11.46 4.32 -20.52
N ILE A 80 -11.70 3.80 -19.31
CA ILE A 80 -11.58 2.36 -19.04
C ILE A 80 -12.77 1.63 -19.67
N GLN A 81 -12.50 0.83 -20.69
CA GLN A 81 -13.52 0.10 -21.46
C GLN A 81 -13.72 -1.35 -21.00
N CYS A 82 -12.79 -1.90 -20.22
CA CYS A 82 -12.91 -3.25 -19.71
C CYS A 82 -13.75 -3.29 -18.43
N PRO A 83 -14.41 -4.43 -18.11
CA PRO A 83 -15.05 -4.62 -16.82
C PRO A 83 -14.09 -4.39 -15.66
N THR A 84 -14.54 -3.64 -14.65
CA THR A 84 -13.76 -3.39 -13.43
C THR A 84 -14.41 -4.02 -12.21
N ALA A 85 -13.58 -4.39 -11.24
CA ALA A 85 -13.98 -4.74 -9.87
C ALA A 85 -13.23 -3.82 -8.92
N LEU A 86 -13.93 -3.28 -7.92
CA LEU A 86 -13.38 -2.32 -6.97
C LEU A 86 -13.55 -2.86 -5.54
N PHE A 87 -12.43 -3.16 -4.89
CA PHE A 87 -12.38 -3.67 -3.53
C PHE A 87 -11.75 -2.64 -2.59
N LEU A 88 -12.40 -2.38 -1.47
CA LEU A 88 -11.89 -1.51 -0.42
C LEU A 88 -11.71 -2.30 0.87
N ALA A 89 -10.68 -1.96 1.63
CA ALA A 89 -10.54 -2.41 3.01
C ALA A 89 -11.38 -1.53 3.94
N LYS A 90 -12.12 -2.14 4.85
CA LYS A 90 -12.92 -1.46 5.88
C LYS A 90 -12.07 -0.51 6.75
N ASP A 91 -10.90 -0.98 7.17
CA ASP A 91 -9.94 -0.22 7.99
C ASP A 91 -8.76 0.31 7.14
N GLY A 92 -8.98 0.44 5.83
CA GLY A 92 -8.00 0.90 4.86
C GLY A 92 -7.79 2.42 4.88
N TRP A 93 -7.47 2.97 3.70
CA TRP A 93 -7.30 4.41 3.58
C TRP A 93 -8.65 5.14 3.79
N PRO A 94 -8.71 6.21 4.61
CA PRO A 94 -9.93 6.94 4.88
C PRO A 94 -10.27 7.87 3.71
N PHE A 95 -10.75 7.29 2.60
CA PHE A 95 -11.13 8.07 1.43
C PHE A 95 -12.33 8.96 1.74
N ASP A 96 -12.29 10.17 1.19
CA ASP A 96 -13.45 11.07 1.17
C ASP A 96 -14.62 10.42 0.40
N GLN A 97 -15.82 10.50 0.98
CA GLN A 97 -17.01 9.84 0.45
C GLN A 97 -17.38 10.36 -0.95
N LYS A 98 -17.26 11.68 -1.18
CA LYS A 98 -17.54 12.28 -2.49
C LYS A 98 -16.58 11.75 -3.55
N ARG A 99 -15.29 11.57 -3.21
CA ARG A 99 -14.31 10.95 -4.10
C ARG A 99 -14.66 9.50 -4.44
N LEU A 100 -15.04 8.70 -3.44
CA LEU A 100 -15.47 7.31 -3.66
C LEU A 100 -16.69 7.21 -4.56
N ASP A 101 -17.71 8.03 -4.31
CA ASP A 101 -18.95 8.05 -5.09
C ASP A 101 -18.68 8.44 -6.54
N SER A 102 -17.84 9.46 -6.76
CA SER A 102 -17.41 9.91 -8.08
C SER A 102 -16.65 8.82 -8.84
N THR A 103 -15.74 8.10 -8.17
CA THR A 103 -15.01 6.97 -8.78
C THR A 103 -15.94 5.81 -9.14
N LYS A 104 -16.88 5.43 -8.25
CA LYS A 104 -17.87 4.38 -8.57
C LYS A 104 -18.75 4.77 -9.75
N GLN A 105 -19.21 6.02 -9.82
CA GLN A 105 -20.05 6.51 -10.90
C GLN A 105 -19.34 6.45 -12.27
N ARG A 106 -18.04 6.77 -12.29
CA ARG A 106 -17.24 6.75 -13.52
C ARG A 106 -16.81 5.35 -13.95
N LEU A 107 -16.36 4.52 -13.02
CA LEU A 107 -15.88 3.18 -13.34
C LEU A 107 -17.01 2.17 -13.57
N GLN A 108 -18.18 2.41 -12.97
CA GLN A 108 -19.34 1.50 -12.98
C GLN A 108 -18.91 0.03 -12.79
N PRO A 109 -18.21 -0.27 -11.68
CA PRO A 109 -17.61 -1.59 -11.51
C PRO A 109 -18.69 -2.66 -11.47
N LYS A 110 -18.43 -3.81 -12.12
CA LYS A 110 -19.31 -4.98 -12.06
C LYS A 110 -19.41 -5.54 -10.64
N GLU A 111 -18.38 -5.27 -9.84
CA GLU A 111 -18.31 -5.70 -8.47
C GLU A 111 -17.72 -4.60 -7.60
N PHE A 112 -18.41 -4.29 -6.51
CA PHE A 112 -17.92 -3.39 -5.48
C PHE A 112 -18.12 -4.06 -4.12
N ARG A 113 -17.03 -4.30 -3.38
CA ARG A 113 -17.11 -4.80 -2.00
C ARG A 113 -16.20 -4.02 -1.08
N VAL A 114 -16.68 -3.82 0.14
CA VAL A 114 -15.84 -3.43 1.27
C VAL A 114 -15.55 -4.71 2.05
N LEU A 115 -14.29 -5.11 2.08
CA LEU A 115 -13.81 -6.33 2.71
C LEU A 115 -13.23 -6.02 4.11
N PRO A 116 -13.25 -7.00 5.03
CA PRO A 116 -12.56 -6.87 6.31
C PRO A 116 -11.07 -6.55 6.11
N GLY A 117 -10.46 -5.95 7.13
CA GLY A 117 -9.02 -5.70 7.14
C GLY A 117 -8.60 -4.27 6.81
N SER A 118 -7.28 -4.09 6.86
CA SER A 118 -6.57 -2.83 6.63
C SER A 118 -6.09 -2.71 5.17
N HIS A 119 -5.34 -1.67 4.83
CA HIS A 119 -4.81 -1.41 3.48
C HIS A 119 -4.18 -2.62 2.77
N HIS A 120 -3.53 -3.54 3.49
CA HIS A 120 -2.97 -4.78 2.94
C HIS A 120 -3.88 -6.01 3.14
N PHE A 121 -5.21 -5.85 3.16
CA PHE A 121 -6.20 -6.92 3.41
C PHE A 121 -6.10 -8.17 2.50
N HIS A 122 -5.39 -8.07 1.37
CA HIS A 122 -5.15 -9.21 0.49
C HIS A 122 -3.92 -10.04 0.88
N ALA A 123 -3.07 -9.50 1.77
CA ALA A 123 -1.85 -10.14 2.24
C ALA A 123 -1.96 -10.60 3.69
N ASP A 124 -2.84 -9.98 4.47
CA ASP A 124 -3.13 -10.40 5.84
C ASP A 124 -3.95 -11.71 5.84
N PRO A 125 -3.61 -12.69 6.70
CA PRO A 125 -4.13 -14.06 6.60
C PRO A 125 -5.63 -14.19 6.89
N ASP A 126 -6.21 -13.27 7.68
CA ASP A 126 -7.58 -13.38 8.19
C ASP A 126 -8.54 -12.30 7.65
N THR A 127 -8.16 -11.61 6.56
CA THR A 127 -8.88 -10.39 6.12
C THR A 127 -9.65 -10.55 4.82
N ALA A 128 -9.21 -11.42 3.90
CA ALA A 128 -9.95 -11.78 2.71
C ALA A 128 -9.61 -13.20 2.26
N ASP A 129 -10.61 -13.92 1.74
CA ASP A 129 -10.39 -15.21 1.10
C ASP A 129 -9.50 -15.02 -0.15
N ALA A 130 -8.58 -15.97 -0.37
CA ALA A 130 -7.68 -15.99 -1.52
C ALA A 130 -8.38 -16.44 -2.81
#